data_AF-A0A453CIM8-F1
#
_entry.id   AF-A0A453CIM8-F1
#
_cell.length_a   1.000
_cell.length_b   1.000
_cell.length_c   1.000
_cell.angle_alpha   90.00
_cell.angle_beta   90.00
_cell.angle_gamma   90.00
#
_symmetry.space_group_name_H-M   'P 1'
#
loop_
_entity.id
_entity.type
_entity.pdbx_description
1 polymer ?
#
loop_
_entity_poly.entity_id
_entity_poly.type
_entity_poly.pdbx_seq_one_letter_code
_entity_poly.pdbx_strand_id
1 'polypeptide(L)' 'TATRFWEDTWLGETPLALQYPSLYNIVQRRDANVATVMQSIPLNIQFRRTLVGTRWEAWLHL' A
#
# COMPACT_ATOMS: atom_id res chain seq x y z
N THR A 1 5.27 18.80 -2.86
CA THR A 1 5.32 17.75 -1.83
C THR A 1 4.61 16.54 -2.39
N ALA A 2 5.25 15.37 -2.42
CA ALA A 2 4.63 14.18 -2.99
C ALA A 2 3.92 13.40 -1.88
N THR A 3 2.66 13.04 -2.11
CA THR A 3 1.82 12.29 -1.17
C THR A 3 2.22 10.82 -1.17
N ARG A 4 2.55 10.28 0.01
CA ARG A 4 2.98 8.89 0.21
C ARG A 4 1.79 7.96 0.26
N PHE A 5 1.88 6.84 -0.47
CA PHE A 5 0.79 5.88 -0.60
C PHE A 5 0.42 5.20 0.73
N TRP A 6 1.38 4.91 1.60
CA TRP A 6 1.08 4.20 2.86
C TRP A 6 0.89 5.13 4.05
N GLU A 7 1.63 6.23 4.10
CA GLU A 7 1.82 7.03 5.31
C GLU A 7 0.89 8.25 5.38
N ASP A 8 0.41 8.76 4.24
CA ASP A 8 -0.46 9.93 4.21
C ASP A 8 -1.94 9.56 4.11
N THR A 9 -2.79 10.47 4.56
CA THR A 9 -4.26 10.39 4.46
C THR A 9 -4.73 10.89 3.09
N TRP A 10 -4.43 10.12 2.04
CA TRP A 10 -4.89 10.43 0.68
C TRP A 10 -6.10 9.61 0.25
N LEU A 11 -6.39 8.53 0.98
CA LEU A 11 -7.58 7.70 0.83
C LEU A 11 -8.34 7.68 2.17
N GLY A 12 -9.18 8.69 2.38
CA GLY A 12 -9.95 8.88 3.62
C GLY A 12 -9.16 9.53 4.74
N GLU A 13 -9.61 9.32 5.97
CA GLU A 13 -9.13 10.04 7.17
C GLU A 13 -7.96 9.36 7.89
N THR A 14 -7.72 8.07 7.61
CA THR A 14 -6.67 7.27 8.27
C THR A 14 -5.66 6.76 7.24
N PRO A 15 -4.34 6.87 7.46
CA PRO A 15 -3.35 6.30 6.55
C PRO A 15 -3.51 4.80 6.34
N LEU A 16 -3.25 4.31 5.13
CA LEU A 16 -3.33 2.89 4.81
C LEU A 16 -2.39 2.03 5.67
N ALA A 17 -1.26 2.57 6.12
CA ALA A 17 -0.34 1.89 7.03
C ALA A 17 -0.97 1.52 8.38
N LEU A 18 -1.93 2.33 8.86
CA LEU A 18 -2.65 2.07 10.11
C LEU A 18 -3.86 1.15 9.88
N GLN A 19 -4.54 1.28 8.74
CA GLN A 19 -5.68 0.41 8.40
C GLN A 19 -5.22 -1.02 8.09
N TYR A 20 -4.08 -1.18 7.41
CA TYR A 20 -3.56 -2.47 6.97
C TYR A 20 -2.11 -2.70 7.44
N PRO A 21 -1.87 -2.83 8.76
CA PRO A 21 -0.52 -2.96 9.30
C PRO A 21 0.18 -4.24 8.83
N SER A 22 -0.57 -5.31 8.57
CA SER A 22 -0.02 -6.59 8.07
C SER A 22 0.53 -6.47 6.64
N LEU A 23 -0.11 -5.66 5.79
CA LEU A 23 0.38 -5.34 4.44
C LEU A 23 1.56 -4.39 4.50
N TYR A 24 1.43 -3.30 5.26
CA TYR A 24 2.48 -2.30 5.40
C TYR A 24 3.82 -2.90 5.89
N ASN A 25 3.74 -3.86 6.81
CA ASN A 25 4.91 -4.56 7.32
C ASN A 25 5.71 -5.31 6.24
N ILE A 26 5.05 -5.75 5.17
CA ILE A 26 5.68 -6.49 4.08
C ILE A 26 5.91 -5.64 2.82
N VAL A 27 5.55 -4.36 2.80
CA VAL A 27 5.84 -3.47 1.66
C VAL A 27 7.35 -3.26 1.52
N GLN A 28 7.86 -3.32 0.29
CA GLN A 28 9.26 -3.07 -0.01
C GLN A 28 9.59 -1.58 0.00
N ARG A 29 8.76 -0.77 -0.67
CA ARG A 29 8.92 0.68 -0.85
C ARG A 29 7.80 1.45 -0.12
N ARG A 30 8.04 1.76 1.15
CA ARG A 30 7.05 2.46 2.01
C ARG A 30 6.92 3.94 1.69
N ASP A 31 7.99 4.52 1.16
CA ASP A 31 8.13 5.88 0.67
C ASP A 31 7.55 6.09 -0.74
N ALA A 32 6.94 5.06 -1.34
CA ALA A 32 6.34 5.17 -2.65
C ALA A 32 5.19 6.19 -2.65
N ASN A 33 5.21 7.08 -3.64
CA ASN A 33 4.19 8.11 -3.80
C ASN A 33 2.96 7.55 -4.51
N VAL A 34 1.79 8.14 -4.26
CA VAL A 34 0.52 7.77 -4.92
C VAL A 34 0.67 7.77 -6.45
N ALA A 35 1.30 8.80 -7.01
CA ALA A 35 1.52 8.90 -8.46
C ALA A 35 2.37 7.76 -9.02
N THR A 36 3.37 7.27 -8.27
CA THR A 36 4.20 6.14 -8.71
C THR A 36 3.43 4.83 -8.63
N VAL A 37 2.67 4.61 -7.54
CA VAL A 37 1.91 3.36 -7.35
C VAL A 37 0.78 3.24 -8.37
N MET A 38 0.09 4.35 -8.68
CA MET A 38 -1.03 4.39 -9.61
C MET A 38 -0.63 4.55 -11.09
N GLN A 39 0.67 4.50 -11.40
CA GLN A 39 1.17 4.69 -12.76
C GLN A 39 0.79 3.55 -13.73
N SER A 40 0.48 2.35 -13.21
CA SER A 40 0.19 1.16 -14.01
C SER A 40 -0.96 0.34 -13.43
N ILE A 41 -1.55 -0.50 -14.28
CA ILE A 41 -2.49 -1.56 -13.88
C ILE A 41 -1.87 -2.90 -14.33
N PRO A 42 -1.53 -3.82 -13.40
CA PRO A 42 -1.70 -3.71 -11.95
C PRO A 42 -0.80 -2.64 -11.31
N LEU A 43 -1.17 -2.21 -10.08
CA LEU A 43 -0.47 -1.17 -9.33
C LEU A 43 1.04 -1.46 -9.20
N ASN A 44 1.86 -0.42 -9.33
CA ASN A 44 3.32 -0.51 -9.20
C ASN A 44 3.74 -0.59 -7.73
N ILE A 45 3.43 -1.72 -7.10
CA ILE A 45 3.76 -2.01 -5.71
C ILE A 45 4.58 -3.29 -5.61
N GLN A 46 5.52 -3.30 -4.66
CA GLN A 46 6.37 -4.45 -4.41
C GLN A 46 6.29 -4.85 -2.93
N PHE A 47 6.19 -6.16 -2.70
CA PHE A 47 6.14 -6.76 -1.37
C PHE A 47 7.37 -7.66 -1.14
N ARG A 48 7.92 -7.62 0.08
CA ARG A 48 9.02 -8.46 0.56
C ARG A 48 8.60 -9.91 0.83
N ARG A 49 7.30 -10.19 0.78
CA ARG A 49 6.67 -11.49 1.05
C ARG A 49 5.54 -11.69 0.06
N THR A 50 5.28 -12.95 -0.29
CA THR A 50 4.13 -13.32 -1.11
C THR A 50 2.83 -12.92 -0.41
N LEU A 51 1.90 -12.34 -1.18
CA LEU A 51 0.53 -12.12 -0.73
C LEU A 51 -0.21 -13.46 -0.77
N VAL A 52 -0.49 -14.02 0.40
CA VAL A 52 -1.24 -15.27 0.56
C VAL A 52 -2.19 -15.15 1.74
N GLY A 53 -3.32 -15.87 1.68
CA GLY A 53 -4.33 -15.89 2.73
C GLY A 53 -4.85 -14.49 3.08
N THR A 54 -4.88 -14.17 4.38
CA THR A 54 -5.41 -12.90 4.90
C THR A 54 -4.74 -11.64 4.34
N ARG A 55 -3.48 -11.73 3.89
CA ARG A 55 -2.80 -10.61 3.23
C ARG A 55 -3.27 -10.40 1.79
N TRP A 56 -3.58 -11.47 1.09
CA TRP A 56 -4.17 -11.38 -0.24
C TRP A 56 -5.56 -10.77 -0.16
N GLU A 57 -6.38 -11.23 0.79
CA GLU A 57 -7.71 -10.65 1.05
C GLU A 57 -7.60 -9.16 1.40
N ALA A 58 -6.75 -8.80 2.36
CA ALA A 58 -6.54 -7.39 2.72
C ALA A 58 -6.09 -6.53 1.52
N TRP A 59 -5.31 -7.09 0.59
CA TRP A 59 -4.90 -6.39 -0.63
C TRP A 59 -6.05 -6.19 -1.62
N LEU A 60 -6.97 -7.16 -1.72
CA LEU A 60 -8.17 -7.05 -2.55
C LEU A 60 -9.22 -6.08 -1.98
N HIS A 61 -9.20 -5.84 -0.66
CA HIS A 61 -10.09 -4.91 0.03
C HIS A 61 -9.54 -3.47 0.11
N LEU A 62 -8.33 -3.24 -0.40
CA LEU A 62 -7.67 -1.93 -0.45
C LEU A 62 -8.19 -1.10 -1.63
#